data_AF-A0A7V6Z020-F1
#
_entry.id   AF-A0A7V6Z020-F1
#
_cell.length_a   1.000
_cell.length_b   1.000
_cell.length_c   1.000
_cell.angle_alpha   90.00
_cell.angle_beta   90.00
_cell.angle_gamma   90.00
#
_symmetry.space_group_name_H-M   'P 1'
#
loop_
_entity.id
_entity.type
_entity.pdbx_description
1 polymer ?
#
loop_
_entity_poly.entity_id
_entity_poly.type
_entity_poly.pdbx_seq_one_letter_code
_entity_poly.pdbx_strand_id
1 'polypeptide(L)'
;MKNILLAVLAIALGALIAVCAHQRSRMNVLRAQLASTEDQLAGVQAELDALRAEADEARLARKKEEMLHDVLQQTVAVVSEQSEQVARLEESLAAAQTNSGPNLAAMFSDPDMREMIRTQQKTMMGPMLDQLYGGIFSQLNLTPEQEAELRRLLEKRVLDQTEMGLAALSGDAEQREEAMRKLREQSKEVEGALRELLGDEAYAAFEDYEKRAPDRTTITQFRNQLTTPLDPAVEQQLIDALYQERSGFNWTTDFSSQDAQSARNLGELLTEDRVANYIRERELMEQNYLNRVQSLLQPDQLSALEKFLVSQRNVQVWSLKMAARLFGNPNPQGQ
;
A
#
# COMPACT_ATOMS: atom_id res chain seq x y z
N MET A 1 24.01 -62.73 77.17
CA MET A 1 24.02 -61.31 76.74
C MET A 1 24.14 -61.16 75.21
N LYS A 2 25.08 -61.82 74.53
CA LYS A 2 25.30 -61.71 73.07
C LYS A 2 24.05 -61.97 72.19
N ASN A 3 23.26 -62.99 72.52
CA ASN A 3 22.08 -63.37 71.72
C ASN A 3 20.91 -62.39 71.86
N ILE A 4 20.79 -61.73 73.03
CA ILE A 4 19.77 -60.71 73.28
C ILE A 4 20.12 -59.44 72.50
N LEU A 5 21.40 -59.09 72.46
CA LEU A 5 21.88 -57.92 71.72
C LEU A 5 21.69 -58.08 70.20
N LEU A 6 21.91 -59.29 69.67
CA LEU A 6 21.63 -59.63 68.26
C LEU A 6 20.13 -59.56 67.93
N ALA A 7 19.26 -60.02 68.83
CA ALA A 7 17.82 -59.96 68.63
C ALA A 7 17.30 -58.51 68.59
N VAL A 8 17.77 -57.65 69.50
CA VAL A 8 17.41 -56.23 69.52
C VAL A 8 17.90 -55.50 68.26
N LEU A 9 19.12 -55.81 67.80
CA LEU A 9 19.69 -55.22 66.59
C LEU A 9 18.90 -55.62 65.34
N ALA A 10 18.47 -56.88 65.24
CA ALA A 10 17.67 -57.37 64.12
C ALA A 10 16.28 -56.70 64.05
N ILE A 11 15.64 -56.47 65.20
CA ILE A 11 14.35 -55.75 65.28
C ILE A 11 14.52 -54.29 64.88
N ALA A 12 15.58 -53.63 65.36
CA ALA A 12 15.89 -52.24 65.00
C ALA A 12 16.16 -52.07 63.49
N LEU A 13 16.90 -53.00 62.88
CA LEU A 13 17.13 -53.04 61.43
C LEU A 13 15.84 -53.28 60.64
N GLY A 14 14.99 -54.20 61.09
CA GLY A 14 13.68 -54.47 60.47
C GLY A 14 12.78 -53.23 60.49
N ALA A 15 12.72 -52.52 61.62
CA ALA A 15 11.98 -51.27 61.74
C ALA A 15 12.52 -50.17 60.80
N LEU A 16 13.85 -50.05 60.68
CA LEU A 16 14.50 -49.11 59.77
C LEU A 16 14.19 -49.41 58.29
N ILE A 17 14.23 -50.68 57.90
CA ILE A 17 13.88 -51.11 56.54
C ILE A 17 12.42 -50.81 56.23
N ALA A 18 11.51 -51.07 57.18
CA ALA A 18 10.09 -50.76 57.04
C ALA A 18 9.82 -49.25 56.89
N VAL A 19 10.52 -48.41 57.67
CA VAL A 19 10.43 -46.94 57.56
C VAL A 19 11.00 -46.45 56.22
N CYS A 20 12.16 -46.96 55.79
CA CYS A 20 12.73 -46.62 54.48
C CYS A 20 11.83 -47.05 53.32
N ALA A 21 11.21 -48.22 53.40
CA ALA A 21 10.25 -48.70 52.40
C ALA A 21 8.99 -47.81 52.37
N HIS A 22 8.47 -47.41 53.53
CA HIS A 22 7.32 -46.51 53.65
C HIS A 22 7.63 -45.09 53.15
N GLN A 23 8.83 -44.58 53.39
CA GLN A 23 9.27 -43.29 52.84
C GLN A 23 9.44 -43.33 51.33
N ARG A 24 9.98 -44.43 50.79
CA ARG A 24 10.15 -44.62 49.34
C ARG A 24 8.82 -44.73 48.62
N SER A 25 7.83 -45.39 49.21
CA SER A 25 6.47 -45.44 48.63
C SER A 25 5.80 -44.05 48.66
N ARG A 26 5.90 -43.30 49.77
CA ARG A 26 5.41 -41.91 49.83
C ARG A 26 6.07 -41.01 48.78
N MET A 27 7.38 -41.13 48.57
CA MET A 27 8.09 -40.33 47.58
C MET A 27 7.70 -40.69 46.14
N ASN A 28 7.40 -41.97 45.86
CA ASN A 28 6.88 -42.37 44.56
C ASN A 28 5.45 -41.87 44.33
N VAL A 29 4.60 -41.89 45.35
CA VAL A 29 3.24 -41.33 45.29
C VAL A 29 3.30 -39.81 45.07
N LEU A 30 4.16 -39.10 45.81
CA LEU A 30 4.36 -37.66 45.62
C LEU A 30 4.90 -37.31 44.23
N ARG A 31 5.84 -38.11 43.69
CA ARG A 31 6.32 -37.94 42.31
C ARG A 31 5.24 -38.20 41.27
N ALA A 32 4.41 -39.22 41.49
CA ALA A 32 3.29 -39.51 40.59
C ALA A 32 2.24 -38.40 40.64
N GLN A 33 1.96 -37.83 41.82
CA GLN A 33 1.10 -36.67 41.98
C GLN A 33 1.68 -35.44 41.29
N LEU A 34 2.98 -35.19 41.44
CA LEU A 34 3.64 -34.03 40.83
C LEU A 34 3.66 -34.12 39.30
N ALA A 35 3.98 -35.29 38.75
CA ALA A 35 3.89 -35.54 37.31
C ALA A 35 2.44 -35.39 36.79
N SER A 36 1.45 -35.89 37.54
CA SER A 36 0.04 -35.72 37.19
C SER A 36 -0.41 -34.25 37.23
N THR A 37 0.11 -33.45 38.16
CA THR A 37 -0.21 -32.01 38.24
C THR A 37 0.49 -31.21 37.15
N GLU A 38 1.72 -31.57 36.76
CA GLU A 38 2.43 -30.95 35.65
C GLU A 38 1.73 -31.22 34.31
N ASP A 39 1.24 -32.45 34.13
CA ASP A 39 0.49 -32.85 32.92
C ASP A 39 -0.87 -32.12 32.85
N GLN A 40 -1.56 -31.97 33.98
CA GLN A 40 -2.77 -31.16 34.07
C GLN A 40 -2.50 -29.67 33.79
N LEU A 41 -1.39 -29.12 34.29
CA LEU A 41 -1.01 -27.74 34.04
C LEU A 41 -0.70 -27.51 32.56
N ALA A 42 0.02 -28.44 31.93
CA ALA A 42 0.32 -28.39 30.50
C ALA A 42 -0.95 -28.47 29.64
N GLY A 43 -1.89 -29.35 30.01
CA GLY A 43 -3.20 -29.46 29.36
C GLY A 43 -4.01 -28.16 29.46
N VAL A 44 -4.10 -27.58 30.65
CA VAL A 44 -4.81 -26.31 30.89
C VAL A 44 -4.14 -25.15 30.16
N GLN A 45 -2.80 -25.12 30.09
CA GLN A 45 -2.07 -24.09 29.36
C GLN A 45 -2.32 -24.18 27.85
N ALA A 46 -2.31 -25.39 27.28
CA ALA A 46 -2.62 -25.62 25.87
C ALA A 46 -4.08 -25.25 25.54
N GLU A 47 -5.02 -25.52 26.45
CA GLU A 47 -6.42 -25.13 26.32
C GLU A 47 -6.59 -23.60 26.39
N LEU A 48 -5.83 -22.92 27.27
CA LEU A 48 -5.78 -21.45 27.37
C LEU A 48 -5.21 -20.80 26.11
N ASP A 49 -4.15 -21.38 25.54
CA ASP A 49 -3.53 -20.87 24.31
C ASP A 49 -4.44 -21.12 23.09
N ALA A 50 -5.14 -22.24 23.04
CA ALA A 50 -6.19 -22.51 22.05
C ALA A 50 -7.36 -21.52 22.18
N LEU A 51 -7.86 -21.27 23.40
CA LEU A 51 -8.92 -20.29 23.65
C LEU A 51 -8.48 -18.86 23.30
N ARG A 52 -7.22 -18.51 23.52
CA ARG A 52 -6.65 -17.21 23.13
C ARG A 52 -6.54 -17.06 21.62
N ALA A 53 -6.08 -18.09 20.93
CA ALA A 53 -6.03 -18.11 19.46
C ALA A 53 -7.44 -17.98 18.87
N GLU A 54 -8.42 -18.70 19.41
CA GLU A 54 -9.83 -18.62 19.01
C GLU A 54 -10.44 -17.24 19.34
N ALA A 55 -10.12 -16.66 20.50
CA ALA A 55 -10.55 -15.31 20.88
C ALA A 55 -9.91 -14.23 20.00
N ASP A 56 -8.65 -14.38 19.61
CA ASP A 56 -7.96 -13.47 18.70
C ASP A 56 -8.49 -13.59 17.28
N GLU A 57 -8.79 -14.80 16.80
CA GLU A 57 -9.44 -15.03 15.50
C GLU A 57 -10.87 -14.47 15.49
N ALA A 58 -11.64 -14.67 16.57
CA ALA A 58 -12.96 -14.07 16.75
C ALA A 58 -12.89 -12.54 16.88
N ARG A 59 -11.86 -11.98 17.52
CA ARG A 59 -11.63 -10.54 17.60
C ARG A 59 -11.22 -9.96 16.26
N LEU A 60 -10.45 -10.69 15.46
CA LEU A 60 -10.06 -10.32 14.11
C LEU A 60 -11.26 -10.41 13.15
N ALA A 61 -12.13 -11.41 13.31
CA ALA A 61 -13.39 -11.54 12.60
C ALA A 61 -14.36 -10.41 12.98
N ARG A 62 -14.52 -10.09 14.27
CA ARG A 62 -15.32 -8.93 14.72
C ARG A 62 -14.74 -7.61 14.25
N LYS A 63 -13.42 -7.41 14.24
CA LYS A 63 -12.79 -6.22 13.66
C LYS A 63 -13.01 -6.14 12.14
N LYS A 64 -12.98 -7.28 11.44
CA LYS A 64 -13.32 -7.34 10.01
C LYS A 64 -14.79 -7.01 9.79
N GLU A 65 -15.69 -7.47 10.65
CA GLU A 65 -17.13 -7.20 10.59
C GLU A 65 -17.47 -5.76 10.98
N GLU A 66 -16.82 -5.19 12.01
CA GLU A 66 -16.87 -3.77 12.37
C GLU A 66 -16.31 -2.91 11.24
N MET A 67 -15.20 -3.30 10.61
CA MET A 67 -14.64 -2.60 9.45
C MET A 67 -15.55 -2.76 8.23
N LEU A 68 -16.19 -3.91 8.02
CA LEU A 68 -17.17 -4.10 6.95
C LEU A 68 -18.41 -3.26 7.20
N HIS A 69 -18.86 -3.15 8.46
CA HIS A 69 -19.99 -2.36 8.88
C HIS A 69 -19.69 -0.86 8.81
N ASP A 70 -18.48 -0.43 9.19
CA ASP A 70 -18.02 0.96 9.10
C ASP A 70 -17.79 1.34 7.64
N VAL A 71 -17.23 0.44 6.82
CA VAL A 71 -17.16 0.61 5.35
C VAL A 71 -18.55 0.59 4.74
N LEU A 72 -19.50 -0.22 5.20
CA LEU A 72 -20.89 -0.19 4.70
C LEU A 72 -21.64 1.05 5.17
N GLN A 73 -21.42 1.55 6.38
CA GLN A 73 -22.01 2.78 6.91
C GLN A 73 -21.40 4.01 6.23
N GLN A 74 -20.09 4.03 6.01
CA GLN A 74 -19.40 5.03 5.22
C GLN A 74 -19.76 4.91 3.75
N THR A 75 -19.94 3.71 3.20
CA THR A 75 -20.42 3.51 1.82
C THR A 75 -21.88 3.89 1.72
N VAL A 76 -22.74 3.67 2.73
CA VAL A 76 -24.13 4.12 2.73
C VAL A 76 -24.21 5.63 3.00
N ALA A 77 -23.31 6.22 3.77
CA ALA A 77 -23.21 7.67 3.96
C ALA A 77 -22.67 8.35 2.69
N VAL A 78 -21.63 7.78 2.07
CA VAL A 78 -21.05 8.24 0.80
C VAL A 78 -21.98 7.93 -0.37
N VAL A 79 -22.73 6.82 -0.39
CA VAL A 79 -23.77 6.52 -1.40
C VAL A 79 -25.05 7.28 -1.10
N SER A 80 -25.37 7.64 0.14
CA SER A 80 -26.47 8.56 0.47
C SER A 80 -26.13 9.97 0.00
N GLU A 81 -24.93 10.45 0.32
CA GLU A 81 -24.42 11.76 -0.06
C GLU A 81 -24.13 11.83 -1.57
N GLN A 82 -23.60 10.75 -2.17
CA GLN A 82 -23.48 10.56 -3.62
C GLN A 82 -24.82 10.28 -4.28
N SER A 83 -25.83 9.70 -3.63
CA SER A 83 -27.17 9.51 -4.23
C SER A 83 -27.97 10.79 -4.16
N GLU A 84 -27.76 11.66 -3.17
CA GLU A 84 -28.27 13.02 -3.21
C GLU A 84 -27.47 13.88 -4.20
N GLN A 85 -26.17 13.66 -4.38
CA GLN A 85 -25.39 14.33 -5.44
C GLN A 85 -25.72 13.76 -6.82
N VAL A 86 -26.01 12.47 -6.96
CA VAL A 86 -26.41 11.79 -8.19
C VAL A 86 -27.87 12.09 -8.50
N ALA A 87 -28.76 12.21 -7.51
CA ALA A 87 -30.13 12.69 -7.71
C ALA A 87 -30.14 14.19 -8.03
N ARG A 88 -29.28 15.01 -7.41
CA ARG A 88 -29.06 16.42 -7.81
C ARG A 88 -28.40 16.54 -9.18
N LEU A 89 -27.49 15.63 -9.53
CA LEU A 89 -26.87 15.56 -10.85
C LEU A 89 -27.87 15.07 -11.89
N GLU A 90 -28.71 14.08 -11.61
CA GLU A 90 -29.79 13.55 -12.45
C GLU A 90 -30.92 14.56 -12.60
N GLU A 91 -31.26 15.32 -11.54
CA GLU A 91 -32.22 16.44 -11.60
C GLU A 91 -31.62 17.61 -12.39
N SER A 92 -30.31 17.90 -12.24
CA SER A 92 -29.59 18.88 -13.07
C SER A 92 -29.41 18.42 -14.52
N LEU A 93 -29.26 17.11 -14.76
CA LEU A 93 -29.14 16.49 -16.08
C LEU A 93 -30.51 16.38 -16.76
N ALA A 94 -31.59 16.13 -16.02
CA ALA A 94 -32.96 16.15 -16.52
C ALA A 94 -33.43 17.58 -16.81
N ALA A 95 -33.02 18.56 -15.99
CA ALA A 95 -33.17 19.99 -16.29
C ALA A 95 -32.30 20.43 -17.48
N ALA A 96 -31.13 19.81 -17.70
CA ALA A 96 -30.27 20.04 -18.87
C ALA A 96 -30.67 19.23 -20.12
N GLN A 97 -31.49 18.18 -19.99
CA GLN A 97 -32.03 17.42 -21.12
C GLN A 97 -33.32 18.04 -21.67
N THR A 98 -34.04 18.82 -20.86
CA THR A 98 -35.23 19.57 -21.30
C THR A 98 -34.89 20.92 -21.95
N ASN A 99 -33.67 21.42 -21.75
CA ASN A 99 -33.07 22.49 -22.52
C ASN A 99 -31.78 21.97 -23.16
N SER A 100 -31.83 21.52 -24.42
CA SER A 100 -30.70 21.24 -25.31
C SER A 100 -29.32 21.42 -24.65
N GLY A 101 -28.80 20.34 -24.05
CA GLY A 101 -27.64 20.39 -23.16
C GLY A 101 -26.43 21.14 -23.76
N PRO A 102 -25.57 21.74 -22.92
CA PRO A 102 -24.41 22.47 -23.40
C PRO A 102 -23.55 21.50 -24.21
N ASN A 103 -23.48 21.76 -25.50
CA ASN A 103 -22.67 21.01 -26.44
C ASN A 103 -21.21 21.14 -25.97
N LEU A 104 -20.67 20.12 -25.29
CA LEU A 104 -19.31 20.11 -24.74
C LEU A 104 -18.27 20.41 -25.84
N ALA A 105 -18.57 20.00 -27.07
CA ALA A 105 -17.79 20.34 -28.26
C ALA A 105 -17.89 21.82 -28.67
N ALA A 106 -19.03 22.47 -28.42
CA ALA A 106 -19.18 23.92 -28.61
C ALA A 106 -18.49 24.73 -27.50
N MET A 107 -18.49 24.26 -26.25
CA MET A 107 -17.71 24.87 -25.16
C MET A 107 -16.19 24.81 -25.42
N PHE A 108 -15.65 23.70 -25.94
CA PHE A 108 -14.23 23.61 -26.35
C PHE A 108 -13.89 24.41 -27.62
N SER A 109 -14.91 24.84 -28.36
CA SER A 109 -14.76 25.67 -29.56
C SER A 109 -14.92 27.16 -29.28
N ASP A 110 -15.44 27.51 -28.09
CA ASP A 110 -15.57 28.89 -27.61
C ASP A 110 -14.20 29.44 -27.17
N PRO A 111 -13.70 30.54 -27.78
CA PRO A 111 -12.39 31.12 -27.46
C PRO A 111 -12.24 31.51 -25.99
N ASP A 112 -13.30 32.03 -25.36
CA ASP A 112 -13.26 32.53 -23.98
C ASP A 112 -13.17 31.37 -23.00
N MET A 113 -13.86 30.26 -23.30
CA MET A 113 -13.80 29.03 -22.52
C MET A 113 -12.44 28.32 -22.68
N ARG A 114 -11.87 28.30 -23.90
CA ARG A 114 -10.51 27.78 -24.13
C ARG A 114 -9.47 28.59 -23.35
N GLU A 115 -9.63 29.91 -23.29
CA GLU A 115 -8.75 30.76 -22.51
C GLU A 115 -8.95 30.57 -21.01
N MET A 116 -10.18 30.37 -20.54
CA MET A 116 -10.46 30.02 -19.15
C MET A 116 -9.85 28.68 -18.75
N ILE A 117 -10.00 27.64 -19.57
CA ILE A 117 -9.37 26.31 -19.36
C ILE A 117 -7.86 26.43 -19.35
N ARG A 118 -7.27 27.17 -20.30
CA ARG A 118 -5.82 27.42 -20.36
C ARG A 118 -5.33 28.18 -19.13
N THR A 119 -6.09 29.18 -18.68
CA THR A 119 -5.79 29.97 -17.48
C THR A 119 -5.89 29.10 -16.23
N GLN A 120 -6.92 28.27 -16.13
CA GLN A 120 -7.10 27.34 -15.01
C GLN A 120 -5.98 26.29 -14.97
N GLN A 121 -5.62 25.70 -16.13
CA GLN A 121 -4.48 24.82 -16.25
C GLN A 121 -3.20 25.51 -15.76
N LYS A 122 -2.87 26.71 -16.27
CA LYS A 122 -1.68 27.45 -15.80
C LYS A 122 -1.71 27.75 -14.30
N THR A 123 -2.87 28.11 -13.76
CA THR A 123 -3.05 28.45 -12.34
C THR A 123 -2.88 27.22 -11.43
N MET A 124 -3.28 26.03 -11.88
CA MET A 124 -3.13 24.78 -11.12
C MET A 124 -1.76 24.11 -11.34
N MET A 125 -1.18 24.27 -12.53
CA MET A 125 0.08 23.62 -12.90
C MET A 125 1.26 24.15 -12.10
N GLY A 126 1.36 25.47 -11.88
CA GLY A 126 2.45 26.07 -11.09
C GLY A 126 2.57 25.46 -9.69
N PRO A 127 1.52 25.56 -8.84
CA PRO A 127 1.53 24.97 -7.50
C PRO A 127 1.75 23.46 -7.49
N MET A 128 1.24 22.73 -8.49
CA MET A 128 1.48 21.30 -8.62
C MET A 128 2.97 21.01 -8.88
N LEU A 129 3.61 21.77 -9.78
CA LEU A 129 5.04 21.64 -10.05
C LEU A 129 5.89 22.04 -8.83
N ASP A 130 5.49 23.06 -8.08
CA ASP A 130 6.17 23.42 -6.83
C ASP A 130 6.08 22.31 -5.79
N GLN A 131 4.91 21.66 -5.67
CA GLN A 131 4.73 20.54 -4.74
C GLN A 131 5.56 19.32 -5.15
N LEU A 132 5.63 19.02 -6.45
CA LEU A 132 6.32 17.83 -6.96
C LEU A 132 7.84 18.04 -7.07
N TYR A 133 8.27 19.21 -7.54
CA TYR A 133 9.66 19.50 -7.96
C TYR A 133 10.34 20.62 -7.18
N GLY A 134 9.65 21.34 -6.28
CA GLY A 134 10.27 22.43 -5.51
C GLY A 134 11.52 22.01 -4.73
N GLY A 135 11.56 20.76 -4.26
CA GLY A 135 12.74 20.16 -3.63
C GLY A 135 13.94 20.07 -4.56
N ILE A 136 13.76 19.62 -5.81
CA ILE A 136 14.86 19.49 -6.76
C ILE A 136 15.29 20.85 -7.32
N PHE A 137 14.36 21.80 -7.52
CA PHE A 137 14.71 23.17 -7.92
C PHE A 137 15.67 23.82 -6.93
N SER A 138 15.44 23.62 -5.64
CA SER A 138 16.31 24.12 -4.57
C SER A 138 17.68 23.44 -4.55
N GLN A 139 17.77 22.17 -4.94
CA GLN A 139 19.03 21.39 -4.93
C GLN A 139 19.91 21.67 -6.14
N LEU A 140 19.30 21.94 -7.30
CA LEU A 140 20.01 22.13 -8.57
C LEU A 140 20.71 23.50 -8.68
N ASN A 141 20.46 24.44 -7.76
CA ASN A 141 21.05 25.78 -7.73
C ASN A 141 21.02 26.49 -9.10
N LEU A 142 19.90 26.37 -9.80
CA LEU A 142 19.70 26.93 -11.14
C LEU A 142 19.63 28.46 -11.08
N THR A 143 20.05 29.11 -12.17
CA THR A 143 19.72 30.52 -12.39
C THR A 143 18.20 30.70 -12.56
N PRO A 144 17.64 31.90 -12.29
CA PRO A 144 16.21 32.15 -12.51
C PRO A 144 15.74 31.81 -13.92
N GLU A 145 16.59 32.06 -14.92
CA GLU A 145 16.32 31.74 -16.32
C GLU A 145 16.31 30.23 -16.58
N GLN A 146 17.25 29.48 -15.99
CA GLN A 146 17.28 28.02 -16.10
C GLN A 146 16.13 27.36 -15.35
N GLU A 147 15.76 27.85 -14.17
CA GLU A 147 14.59 27.34 -13.43
C GLU A 147 13.29 27.59 -14.22
N ALA A 148 13.14 28.77 -14.83
CA ALA A 148 12.00 29.08 -15.68
C ALA A 148 11.90 28.14 -16.89
N GLU A 149 13.02 27.86 -17.57
CA GLU A 149 13.01 26.91 -18.69
C GLU A 149 12.76 25.48 -18.21
N LEU A 150 13.30 25.06 -17.06
CA LEU A 150 13.03 23.75 -16.47
C LEU A 150 11.53 23.60 -16.18
N ARG A 151 10.89 24.58 -15.56
CA ARG A 151 9.44 24.59 -15.32
C ARG A 151 8.67 24.45 -16.62
N ARG A 152 9.05 25.19 -17.67
CA ARG A 152 8.43 25.12 -19.00
C ARG A 152 8.54 23.72 -19.61
N LEU A 153 9.69 23.07 -19.48
CA LEU A 153 9.90 21.70 -19.96
C LEU A 153 9.06 20.68 -19.17
N LEU A 154 8.94 20.85 -17.85
CA LEU A 154 8.10 19.99 -17.00
C LEU A 154 6.61 20.16 -17.29
N GLU A 155 6.14 21.41 -17.50
CA GLU A 155 4.77 21.67 -17.95
C GLU A 155 4.48 20.94 -19.25
N LYS A 156 5.39 21.06 -20.25
CA LYS A 156 5.25 20.35 -21.51
C LYS A 156 5.21 18.83 -21.32
N ARG A 157 6.09 18.27 -20.48
CA ARG A 157 6.10 16.82 -20.18
C ARG A 157 4.76 16.35 -19.60
N VAL A 158 4.17 17.08 -18.65
CA VAL A 158 2.87 16.70 -18.06
C VAL A 158 1.75 16.75 -19.10
N LEU A 159 1.74 17.78 -19.96
CA LEU A 159 0.78 17.89 -21.05
C LEU A 159 0.92 16.73 -22.04
N ASP A 160 2.16 16.43 -22.47
CA ASP A 160 2.45 15.32 -23.38
C ASP A 160 2.00 13.97 -22.76
N GLN A 161 2.25 13.74 -21.46
CA GLN A 161 1.76 12.54 -20.75
C GLN A 161 0.23 12.46 -20.68
N THR A 162 -0.43 13.60 -20.48
CA THR A 162 -1.90 13.66 -20.47
C THR A 162 -2.46 13.32 -21.85
N GLU A 163 -1.86 13.88 -22.90
CA GLU A 163 -2.20 13.56 -24.29
C GLU A 163 -1.96 12.08 -24.62
N MET A 164 -0.88 11.47 -24.10
CA MET A 164 -0.62 10.03 -24.23
C MET A 164 -1.70 9.19 -23.58
N GLY A 165 -2.14 9.55 -22.36
CA GLY A 165 -3.23 8.86 -21.67
C GLY A 165 -4.54 8.93 -22.46
N LEU A 166 -4.88 10.10 -23.00
CA LEU A 166 -6.07 10.30 -23.82
C LEU A 166 -5.99 9.56 -25.17
N ALA A 167 -4.82 9.59 -25.82
CA ALA A 167 -4.57 8.88 -27.06
C ALA A 167 -4.72 7.36 -26.87
N ALA A 168 -4.22 6.81 -25.75
CA ALA A 168 -4.35 5.39 -25.42
C ALA A 168 -5.81 4.92 -25.30
N LEU A 169 -6.73 5.83 -24.95
CA LEU A 169 -8.16 5.56 -24.75
C LEU A 169 -9.03 5.92 -25.97
N SER A 170 -8.47 6.53 -27.01
CA SER A 170 -9.22 7.04 -28.17
C SER A 170 -8.78 6.42 -29.50
N GLY A 171 -9.60 6.61 -30.53
CA GLY A 171 -9.34 6.15 -31.90
C GLY A 171 -9.40 4.63 -32.10
N ASP A 172 -9.34 4.23 -33.38
CA ASP A 172 -9.05 2.85 -33.75
C ASP A 172 -7.56 2.50 -33.48
N ALA A 173 -7.20 1.22 -33.62
CA ALA A 173 -5.87 0.74 -33.26
C ALA A 173 -4.73 1.44 -34.03
N GLU A 174 -4.97 1.82 -35.29
CA GLU A 174 -3.98 2.44 -36.16
C GLU A 174 -3.79 3.92 -35.81
N GLN A 175 -4.89 4.65 -35.58
CA GLN A 175 -4.86 6.04 -35.10
C GLN A 175 -4.19 6.16 -33.73
N ARG A 176 -4.46 5.20 -32.85
CA ARG A 176 -3.85 5.13 -31.52
C ARG A 176 -2.34 4.89 -31.61
N GLU A 177 -1.92 3.98 -32.47
CA GLU A 177 -0.49 3.69 -32.66
C GLU A 177 0.28 4.88 -33.23
N GLU A 178 -0.28 5.56 -34.23
CA GLU A 178 0.29 6.77 -34.82
C GLU A 178 0.40 7.90 -33.78
N ALA A 179 -0.68 8.17 -33.04
CA ALA A 179 -0.70 9.18 -31.98
C ALA A 179 0.35 8.88 -30.90
N MET A 180 0.43 7.62 -30.46
CA MET A 180 1.43 7.18 -29.48
C MET A 180 2.87 7.23 -30.02
N ARG A 181 3.09 7.05 -31.33
CA ARG A 181 4.43 7.22 -31.94
C ARG A 181 4.85 8.70 -31.86
N LYS A 182 3.99 9.60 -32.31
CA LYS A 182 4.26 11.05 -32.31
C LYS A 182 4.51 11.58 -30.89
N LEU A 183 3.70 11.19 -29.93
CA LEU A 183 3.86 11.62 -28.53
C LEU A 183 5.15 11.08 -27.90
N ARG A 184 5.61 9.88 -28.30
CA ARG A 184 6.90 9.34 -27.88
C ARG A 184 8.08 10.12 -28.47
N GLU A 185 7.98 10.57 -29.70
CA GLU A 185 9.00 11.46 -30.30
C GLU A 185 9.07 12.80 -29.55
N GLN A 186 7.92 13.42 -29.27
CA GLN A 186 7.85 14.65 -28.48
C GLN A 186 8.39 14.47 -27.06
N SER A 187 8.16 13.33 -26.43
CA SER A 187 8.70 13.01 -25.11
C SER A 187 10.23 12.93 -25.12
N LYS A 188 10.82 12.35 -26.18
CA LYS A 188 12.29 12.28 -26.36
C LYS A 188 12.90 13.66 -26.59
N GLU A 189 12.21 14.54 -27.32
CA GLU A 189 12.66 15.93 -27.50
C GLU A 189 12.73 16.67 -26.17
N VAL A 190 11.71 16.53 -25.31
CA VAL A 190 11.69 17.13 -23.97
C VAL A 190 12.80 16.56 -23.10
N GLU A 191 13.03 15.24 -23.16
CA GLU A 191 14.10 14.58 -22.42
C GLU A 191 15.48 15.09 -22.85
N GLY A 192 15.72 15.25 -24.15
CA GLY A 192 16.94 15.84 -24.69
C GLY A 192 17.15 17.27 -24.22
N ALA A 193 16.11 18.10 -24.26
CA ALA A 193 16.16 19.49 -23.78
C ALA A 193 16.41 19.59 -22.27
N LEU A 194 15.82 18.70 -21.47
CA LEU A 194 16.09 18.61 -20.02
C LEU A 194 17.56 18.27 -19.76
N ARG A 195 18.13 17.31 -20.50
CA ARG A 195 19.53 16.92 -20.35
C ARG A 195 20.50 18.03 -20.80
N GLU A 196 20.17 18.75 -21.86
CA GLU A 196 20.96 19.90 -22.33
C GLU A 196 20.93 21.05 -21.31
N LEU A 197 19.75 21.36 -20.75
CA LEU A 197 19.58 22.43 -19.77
C LEU A 197 20.32 22.16 -18.45
N LEU A 198 20.24 20.92 -17.96
CA LEU A 198 20.80 20.53 -16.67
C LEU A 198 22.28 20.10 -16.78
N GLY A 199 22.69 19.52 -17.90
CA GLY A 199 23.95 18.80 -18.02
C GLY A 199 23.89 17.43 -17.32
N ASP A 200 24.89 16.58 -17.59
CA ASP A 200 24.83 15.15 -17.22
C ASP A 200 24.67 14.90 -15.70
N GLU A 201 25.38 15.64 -14.84
CA GLU A 201 25.35 15.42 -13.39
C GLU A 201 24.02 15.84 -12.75
N ALA A 202 23.55 17.07 -13.04
CA ALA A 202 22.28 17.57 -12.54
C ALA A 202 21.09 16.83 -13.16
N TYR A 203 21.22 16.37 -14.41
CA TYR A 203 20.21 15.51 -15.03
C TYR A 203 20.12 14.15 -14.32
N ALA A 204 21.24 13.53 -13.94
CA ALA A 204 21.23 12.30 -13.16
C ALA A 204 20.56 12.48 -11.79
N ALA A 205 20.86 13.60 -11.10
CA ALA A 205 20.18 13.94 -9.84
C ALA A 205 18.67 14.16 -10.03
N PHE A 206 18.28 14.81 -11.12
CA PHE A 206 16.88 15.01 -11.50
C PHE A 206 16.16 13.69 -11.81
N GLU A 207 16.77 12.79 -12.58
CA GLU A 207 16.20 11.45 -12.85
C GLU A 207 16.04 10.64 -11.57
N ASP A 208 17.02 10.69 -10.67
CA ASP A 208 16.94 9.99 -9.39
C ASP A 208 15.87 10.58 -8.46
N TYR A 209 15.64 11.88 -8.56
CA TYR A 209 14.54 12.56 -7.87
C TYR A 209 13.17 12.12 -8.40
N GLU A 210 13.03 12.00 -9.72
CA GLU A 210 11.82 11.52 -10.44
C GLU A 210 11.50 10.06 -10.11
N LYS A 211 12.51 9.18 -10.12
CA LYS A 211 12.34 7.76 -9.77
C LYS A 211 11.74 7.55 -8.37
N ARG A 212 11.94 8.50 -7.46
CA ARG A 212 11.43 8.50 -6.08
C ARG A 212 10.09 9.24 -5.92
N ALA A 213 9.54 9.82 -6.99
CA ALA A 213 8.29 10.59 -6.91
C ALA A 213 7.09 9.80 -6.32
N PRO A 214 6.87 8.52 -6.67
CA PRO A 214 5.79 7.72 -6.05
C PRO A 214 6.00 7.53 -4.54
N ASP A 215 7.25 7.32 -4.15
CA ASP A 215 7.63 7.07 -2.75
C ASP A 215 7.52 8.36 -1.92
N ARG A 216 8.00 9.49 -2.47
CA ARG A 216 7.84 10.83 -1.89
C ARG A 216 6.37 11.18 -1.67
N THR A 217 5.53 10.91 -2.67
CA THR A 217 4.07 11.15 -2.57
C THR A 217 3.47 10.32 -1.43
N THR A 218 3.80 9.03 -1.37
CA THR A 218 3.33 8.09 -0.34
C THR A 218 3.73 8.56 1.05
N ILE A 219 5.01 8.91 1.26
CA ILE A 219 5.50 9.37 2.57
C ILE A 219 4.95 10.76 2.95
N THR A 220 4.79 11.66 1.98
CA THR A 220 4.15 12.97 2.21
C THR A 220 2.71 12.81 2.70
N GLN A 221 1.94 11.91 2.07
CA GLN A 221 0.57 11.60 2.50
C GLN A 221 0.54 11.01 3.92
N PHE A 222 1.43 10.06 4.21
CA PHE A 222 1.58 9.50 5.54
C PHE A 222 1.89 10.58 6.58
N ARG A 223 2.89 11.43 6.32
CA ARG A 223 3.29 12.53 7.21
C ARG A 223 2.11 13.45 7.51
N ASN A 224 1.30 13.78 6.51
CA ASN A 224 0.14 14.66 6.68
C ASN A 224 -0.97 14.04 7.56
N GLN A 225 -0.96 12.73 7.81
CA GLN A 225 -1.89 12.04 8.72
C GLN A 225 -1.37 11.94 10.16
N LEU A 226 -0.10 12.27 10.40
CA LEU A 226 0.48 12.19 11.72
C LEU A 226 0.08 13.39 12.59
N THR A 227 -0.27 13.12 13.84
CA THR A 227 -0.49 14.16 14.85
C THR A 227 0.81 14.74 15.39
N THR A 228 1.89 13.95 15.34
CA THR A 228 3.24 14.37 15.71
C THR A 228 4.08 14.49 14.44
N PRO A 229 4.70 15.65 14.16
CA PRO A 229 5.45 15.86 12.93
C PRO A 229 6.63 14.88 12.82
N LEU A 230 6.92 14.49 11.59
CA LEU A 230 8.07 13.65 11.27
C LEU A 230 9.31 14.55 11.14
N ASP A 231 10.45 14.09 11.64
CA ASP A 231 11.72 14.77 11.41
C ASP A 231 12.06 14.72 9.90
N PRO A 232 12.49 15.83 9.26
CA PRO A 232 12.77 15.86 7.82
C PRO A 232 13.84 14.85 7.37
N ALA A 233 14.84 14.55 8.21
CA ALA A 233 15.85 13.55 7.90
C ALA A 233 15.27 12.13 7.97
N VAL A 234 14.36 11.88 8.91
CA VAL A 234 13.61 10.62 8.97
C VAL A 234 12.68 10.48 7.77
N GLU A 235 11.97 11.54 7.38
CA GLU A 235 11.12 11.57 6.17
C GLU A 235 11.92 11.14 4.93
N GLN A 236 13.10 11.71 4.73
CA GLN A 236 13.96 11.35 3.60
C GLN A 236 14.43 9.89 3.67
N GLN A 237 14.79 9.38 4.86
CA GLN A 237 15.17 7.97 5.03
C GLN A 237 14.02 7.01 4.74
N LEU A 238 12.78 7.37 5.08
CA LEU A 238 11.60 6.58 4.71
C LEU A 238 11.40 6.53 3.19
N ILE A 239 11.55 7.66 2.51
CA ILE A 239 11.44 7.74 1.04
C ILE A 239 12.49 6.85 0.38
N ASP A 240 13.74 6.95 0.82
CA ASP A 240 14.84 6.16 0.26
C ASP A 240 14.69 4.66 0.55
N ALA A 241 14.25 4.29 1.75
CA ALA A 241 13.96 2.91 2.09
C ALA A 241 12.82 2.35 1.23
N LEU A 242 11.72 3.08 1.06
CA LEU A 242 10.59 2.64 0.25
C LEU A 242 10.97 2.49 -1.23
N TYR A 243 11.74 3.45 -1.77
CA TYR A 243 12.27 3.36 -3.12
C TYR A 243 13.12 2.11 -3.32
N GLN A 244 14.03 1.81 -2.37
CA GLN A 244 14.91 0.65 -2.46
C GLN A 244 14.15 -0.66 -2.36
N GLU A 245 13.18 -0.77 -1.46
CA GLU A 245 12.32 -1.95 -1.38
C GLU A 245 11.51 -2.11 -2.67
N ARG A 246 10.86 -1.04 -3.17
CA ARG A 246 10.04 -1.11 -4.39
C ARG A 246 10.84 -1.44 -5.65
N SER A 247 12.00 -0.81 -5.84
CA SER A 247 12.83 -0.98 -7.03
C SER A 247 13.66 -2.26 -7.03
N GLY A 248 13.97 -2.81 -5.85
CA GLY A 248 14.67 -4.08 -5.69
C GLY A 248 13.75 -5.30 -5.59
N PHE A 249 12.44 -5.12 -5.49
CA PHE A 249 11.49 -6.22 -5.33
C PHE A 249 11.26 -6.97 -6.65
N ASN A 250 11.33 -8.30 -6.60
CA ASN A 250 11.11 -9.16 -7.76
C ASN A 250 9.61 -9.47 -7.91
N TRP A 251 8.89 -8.59 -8.60
CA TRP A 251 7.46 -8.77 -8.91
C TRP A 251 7.24 -9.89 -9.92
N THR A 252 6.28 -10.79 -9.66
CA THR A 252 5.83 -11.73 -10.69
C THR A 252 4.84 -11.09 -11.66
N THR A 253 4.10 -10.07 -11.21
CA THR A 253 3.28 -9.20 -12.05
C THR A 253 3.39 -7.77 -11.52
N ASP A 254 4.07 -6.91 -12.25
CA ASP A 254 4.23 -5.51 -11.88
C ASP A 254 3.09 -4.67 -12.48
N PHE A 255 2.04 -4.42 -11.70
CA PHE A 255 0.96 -3.51 -12.11
C PHE A 255 1.37 -2.02 -12.04
N SER A 256 2.58 -1.71 -11.57
CA SER A 256 3.12 -0.35 -11.52
C SER A 256 3.98 0.01 -12.73
N SER A 257 4.32 -0.97 -13.58
CA SER A 257 5.07 -0.70 -14.81
C SER A 257 4.18 0.01 -15.84
N GLN A 258 4.59 1.21 -16.22
CA GLN A 258 3.93 2.01 -17.27
C GLN A 258 4.38 1.61 -18.68
N ASP A 259 4.88 0.39 -18.87
CA ASP A 259 5.35 -0.03 -20.18
C ASP A 259 4.15 -0.25 -21.13
N ALA A 260 4.37 0.05 -22.41
CA ALA A 260 3.33 0.00 -23.43
C ALA A 260 2.77 -1.42 -23.67
N GLN A 261 3.49 -2.46 -23.22
CA GLN A 261 3.08 -3.85 -23.34
C GLN A 261 2.08 -4.22 -22.23
N SER A 262 2.30 -3.71 -21.02
CA SER A 262 1.41 -3.83 -19.88
C SER A 262 0.06 -3.12 -20.13
N ALA A 263 0.09 -1.95 -20.78
CA ALA A 263 -1.13 -1.25 -21.21
C ALA A 263 -1.92 -1.99 -22.32
N ARG A 264 -1.24 -2.71 -23.23
CA ARG A 264 -1.87 -3.47 -24.33
C ARG A 264 -2.54 -4.77 -23.86
N ASN A 265 -2.05 -5.35 -22.76
CA ASN A 265 -2.47 -6.66 -22.26
C ASN A 265 -3.21 -6.60 -20.91
N LEU A 266 -3.86 -5.47 -20.59
CA LEU A 266 -4.54 -5.28 -19.30
C LEU A 266 -5.49 -6.42 -18.93
N GLY A 267 -6.25 -6.97 -19.90
CA GLY A 267 -7.14 -8.11 -19.67
C GLY A 267 -6.43 -9.42 -19.29
N GLU A 268 -5.23 -9.66 -19.84
CA GLU A 268 -4.40 -10.83 -19.50
C GLU A 268 -3.61 -10.64 -18.18
N LEU A 269 -3.32 -9.39 -17.82
CA LEU A 269 -2.71 -9.03 -16.54
C LEU A 269 -3.72 -9.10 -15.38
N LEU A 270 -4.95 -8.66 -15.61
CA LEU A 270 -6.02 -8.57 -14.60
C LEU A 270 -6.78 -9.89 -14.40
N THR A 271 -6.06 -11.00 -14.29
CA THR A 271 -6.63 -12.29 -13.86
C THR A 271 -6.68 -12.38 -12.33
N GLU A 272 -7.64 -13.12 -11.78
CA GLU A 272 -7.79 -13.26 -10.32
C GLU A 272 -6.50 -13.78 -9.65
N ASP A 273 -5.83 -14.76 -10.28
CA ASP A 273 -4.58 -15.33 -9.75
C ASP A 273 -3.42 -14.34 -9.75
N ARG A 274 -3.26 -13.53 -10.81
CA ARG A 274 -2.19 -12.51 -10.89
C ARG A 274 -2.45 -11.37 -9.91
N VAL A 275 -3.70 -10.94 -9.77
CA VAL A 275 -4.09 -9.95 -8.76
C VAL A 275 -3.82 -10.50 -7.35
N ALA A 276 -4.18 -11.76 -7.07
CA ALA A 276 -3.92 -12.39 -5.77
C ALA A 276 -2.42 -12.54 -5.46
N ASN A 277 -1.60 -12.90 -6.46
CA ASN A 277 -0.14 -12.96 -6.34
C ASN A 277 0.46 -11.59 -6.04
N TYR A 278 0.10 -10.57 -6.80
CA TYR A 278 0.56 -9.20 -6.59
C TYR A 278 0.23 -8.68 -5.19
N ILE A 279 -0.96 -8.98 -4.67
CA ILE A 279 -1.35 -8.58 -3.30
C ILE A 279 -0.42 -9.22 -2.26
N ARG A 280 -0.11 -10.52 -2.39
CA ARG A 280 0.82 -11.21 -1.46
C ARG A 280 2.23 -10.63 -1.54
N GLU A 281 2.71 -10.38 -2.75
CA GLU A 281 4.01 -9.76 -3.00
C GLU A 281 4.08 -8.35 -2.42
N ARG A 282 3.00 -7.58 -2.55
CA ARG A 282 2.89 -6.24 -2.00
C ARG A 282 2.95 -6.26 -0.47
N GLU A 283 2.26 -7.20 0.17
CA GLU A 283 2.34 -7.40 1.62
C GLU A 283 3.74 -7.77 2.08
N LEU A 284 4.45 -8.62 1.34
CA LEU A 284 5.83 -8.99 1.67
C LEU A 284 6.79 -7.80 1.54
N MET A 285 6.69 -7.02 0.46
CA MET A 285 7.49 -5.81 0.27
C MET A 285 7.25 -4.81 1.40
N GLU A 286 5.98 -4.59 1.77
CA GLU A 286 5.60 -3.69 2.85
C GLU A 286 6.11 -4.18 4.22
N GLN A 287 6.10 -5.49 4.48
CA GLN A 287 6.71 -6.06 5.70
C GLN A 287 8.23 -5.84 5.74
N ASN A 288 8.93 -6.05 4.62
CA ASN A 288 10.36 -5.77 4.52
C ASN A 288 10.66 -4.30 4.80
N TYR A 289 9.86 -3.41 4.21
CA TYR A 289 9.94 -1.98 4.44
C TYR A 289 9.71 -1.61 5.91
N LEU A 290 8.65 -2.10 6.55
CA LEU A 290 8.36 -1.86 7.97
C LEU A 290 9.50 -2.34 8.88
N ASN A 291 10.01 -3.55 8.64
CA ASN A 291 11.14 -4.11 9.38
C ASN A 291 12.41 -3.26 9.26
N ARG A 292 12.62 -2.64 8.11
CA ARG A 292 13.77 -1.78 7.82
C ARG A 292 13.66 -0.44 8.54
N VAL A 293 12.47 0.16 8.57
CA VAL A 293 12.26 1.52 9.11
C VAL A 293 11.83 1.56 10.57
N GLN A 294 11.55 0.41 11.20
CA GLN A 294 11.06 0.36 12.59
C GLN A 294 11.95 1.07 13.62
N SER A 295 13.27 1.12 13.39
CA SER A 295 14.22 1.80 14.28
C SER A 295 14.28 3.32 14.08
N LEU A 296 13.72 3.82 12.98
CA LEU A 296 13.68 5.24 12.62
C LEU A 296 12.45 5.94 13.18
N LEU A 297 11.43 5.18 13.57
CA LEU A 297 10.12 5.69 13.96
C LEU A 297 9.84 5.45 15.44
N GLN A 298 9.10 6.39 16.05
CA GLN A 298 8.51 6.16 17.36
C GLN A 298 7.43 5.06 17.26
N PRO A 299 7.13 4.32 18.34
CA PRO A 299 6.15 3.22 18.31
C PRO A 299 4.78 3.63 17.72
N ASP A 300 4.29 4.81 18.07
CA ASP A 300 3.01 5.33 17.56
C ASP A 300 3.09 5.67 16.07
N GLN A 301 4.22 6.21 15.60
CA GLN A 301 4.45 6.50 14.18
C GLN A 301 4.59 5.23 13.35
N LEU A 302 5.24 4.19 13.89
CA LEU A 302 5.34 2.88 13.25
C LEU A 302 3.96 2.23 13.12
N SER A 303 3.14 2.25 14.17
CA SER A 303 1.77 1.75 14.12
C SER A 303 0.89 2.54 13.14
N ALA A 304 1.07 3.86 13.06
CA ALA A 304 0.39 4.70 12.07
C ALA A 304 0.84 4.35 10.64
N LEU A 305 2.13 4.12 10.41
CA LEU A 305 2.67 3.75 9.10
C LEU A 305 2.11 2.41 8.62
N GLU A 306 2.08 1.40 9.50
CA GLU A 306 1.50 0.09 9.19
C GLU A 306 0.03 0.23 8.76
N LYS A 307 -0.78 0.97 9.52
CA LYS A 307 -2.20 1.22 9.18
C LYS A 307 -2.35 1.97 7.85
N PHE A 308 -1.50 2.96 7.61
CA PHE A 308 -1.50 3.74 6.37
C PHE A 308 -1.20 2.85 5.16
N LEU A 309 -0.17 2.00 5.22
CA LEU A 309 0.18 1.08 4.13
C LEU A 309 -0.95 0.07 3.88
N VAL A 310 -1.54 -0.49 4.93
CA VAL A 310 -2.70 -1.40 4.80
C VAL A 310 -3.89 -0.70 4.14
N SER A 311 -4.18 0.54 4.53
CA SER A 311 -5.28 1.33 3.95
C SER A 311 -5.06 1.57 2.45
N GLN A 312 -3.85 2.01 2.07
CA GLN A 312 -3.48 2.22 0.66
C GLN A 312 -3.57 0.93 -0.15
N ARG A 313 -3.06 -0.17 0.39
CA ARG A 313 -3.14 -1.49 -0.25
C ARG A 313 -4.58 -1.91 -0.47
N ASN A 314 -5.47 -1.72 0.50
CA ASN A 314 -6.88 -2.07 0.38
C ASN A 314 -7.60 -1.29 -0.73
N VAL A 315 -7.31 0.01 -0.86
CA VAL A 315 -7.82 0.83 -1.97
C VAL A 315 -7.32 0.27 -3.31
N GLN A 316 -6.01 0.01 -3.43
CA GLN A 316 -5.43 -0.55 -4.65
C GLN A 316 -6.02 -1.92 -5.00
N VAL A 317 -6.14 -2.83 -4.02
CA VAL A 317 -6.74 -4.15 -4.17
C VAL A 317 -8.17 -4.03 -4.69
N TRP A 318 -8.96 -3.13 -4.11
CA TRP A 318 -10.33 -2.91 -4.54
C TRP A 318 -10.39 -2.40 -5.99
N SER A 319 -9.55 -1.43 -6.36
CA SER A 319 -9.46 -0.92 -7.73
C SER A 319 -9.05 -2.02 -8.72
N LEU A 320 -8.06 -2.85 -8.38
CA LEU A 320 -7.62 -3.97 -9.21
C LEU A 320 -8.72 -5.04 -9.39
N LYS A 321 -9.43 -5.39 -8.31
CA LYS A 321 -10.56 -6.33 -8.38
C LYS A 321 -11.71 -5.78 -9.22
N MET A 322 -11.99 -4.48 -9.12
CA MET A 322 -12.99 -3.83 -9.96
C MET A 322 -12.57 -3.85 -11.43
N ALA A 323 -11.32 -3.49 -11.72
CA ALA A 323 -10.76 -3.54 -13.07
C ALA A 323 -10.79 -4.96 -13.65
N ALA A 324 -10.43 -5.99 -12.87
CA ALA A 324 -10.52 -7.38 -13.29
C ALA A 324 -11.96 -7.80 -13.62
N ARG A 325 -12.97 -7.32 -12.88
CA ARG A 325 -14.38 -7.59 -13.22
C ARG A 325 -14.85 -6.90 -14.50
N LEU A 326 -14.37 -5.68 -14.74
CA LEU A 326 -14.76 -4.88 -15.91
C LEU A 326 -14.02 -5.27 -17.19
N PHE A 327 -12.75 -5.67 -17.08
CA PHE A 327 -11.85 -5.87 -18.22
C PHE A 327 -11.22 -7.27 -18.31
N GLY A 328 -11.22 -8.03 -17.21
CA GLY A 328 -10.64 -9.38 -17.15
C GLY A 328 -11.60 -10.50 -17.57
N ASN A 329 -12.85 -10.19 -17.92
CA ASN A 329 -13.84 -11.19 -18.35
C ASN A 329 -14.28 -10.96 -19.80
N PRO A 330 -13.73 -11.70 -20.78
CA PRO A 330 -14.36 -11.80 -22.09
C PRO A 330 -15.60 -12.68 -21.92
N ASN A 331 -16.75 -12.02 -21.78
CA ASN A 331 -18.11 -12.54 -21.89
C ASN A 331 -18.25 -14.08 -22.15
N PRO A 332 -18.70 -14.92 -21.18
CA PRO A 332 -19.08 -16.31 -21.44
C PRO A 332 -20.52 -16.42 -21.96
N GLN A 333 -20.97 -15.48 -22.80
CA GLN A 333 -22.29 -15.56 -23.45
C GLN A 333 -22.12 -15.49 -24.96
N GLY A 334 -21.73 -16.66 -25.49
CA GLY A 334 -21.85 -17.06 -26.88
C GLY A 334 -22.24 -18.54 -26.92
N GLN A 335 -23.44 -18.84 -26.45
CA GLN A 335 -24.24 -19.98 -26.91
C GLN A 335 -25.63 -19.48 -27.27
#